data_AF-A0A133YL04-F1
#
_entry.id   AF-A0A133YL04-F1
#
_cell.length_a   1.000
_cell.length_b   1.000
_cell.length_c   1.000
_cell.angle_alpha   90.00
_cell.angle_beta   90.00
_cell.angle_gamma   90.00
#
_symmetry.space_group_name_H-M   'P 1'
#
loop_
_entity.id
_entity.type
_entity.pdbx_description
1 polymer ?
#
loop_
_entity_poly.entity_id
_entity_poly.type
_entity_poly.pdbx_seq_one_letter_code
_entity_poly.pdbx_strand_id
1 'polypeptide(L)'
;MGVLYQDPFLNHRFHLEPVNRGFLTDEEIMKIANKDFGIQRLELVRDIFIFSCFTGLAYIDVSNLTPDNIVTLDDKRWIMTKRQKTSVETNVLLLDFVF
;
A
#
# COMPACT_ATOMS: atom_id res chain seq x y z
N MET A 1 -30.16 16.29 -30.80
CA MET A 1 -30.15 16.61 -29.35
C MET A 1 -30.63 15.38 -28.61
N GLY A 2 -29.72 14.64 -27.96
CA GLY A 2 -30.05 13.42 -27.21
C GLY A 2 -30.10 13.72 -25.73
N VAL A 3 -31.30 13.86 -25.18
CA VAL A 3 -31.53 14.13 -23.76
C VAL A 3 -32.37 12.98 -23.20
N LEU A 4 -31.87 12.31 -22.16
CA LEU A 4 -32.60 11.28 -21.42
C LEU A 4 -33.50 11.98 -20.39
N TYR A 5 -34.82 11.88 -20.58
CA TYR A 5 -35.82 12.46 -19.68
C TYR A 5 -36.11 11.57 -18.46
N GLN A 6 -35.62 10.32 -18.47
CA GLN A 6 -35.79 9.34 -17.40
C GLN A 6 -34.50 8.56 -17.19
N ASP A 7 -34.23 8.18 -15.94
CA ASP A 7 -33.08 7.36 -15.59
C ASP A 7 -33.23 5.95 -16.18
N PRO A 8 -32.40 5.55 -17.16
CA PRO A 8 -32.49 4.22 -17.78
C PRO A 8 -32.06 3.09 -16.83
N PHE A 9 -31.50 3.41 -15.66
CA PHE A 9 -31.04 2.44 -14.66
C PHE A 9 -31.97 2.34 -13.45
N LEU A 10 -33.14 3.00 -13.44
CA LEU A 10 -34.07 3.00 -12.30
C LEU A 10 -34.45 1.59 -11.82
N ASN A 11 -34.49 0.61 -12.73
CA ASN A 11 -34.80 -0.79 -12.46
C ASN A 11 -33.56 -1.71 -12.42
N HIS A 12 -32.36 -1.15 -12.58
CA HIS A 12 -31.12 -1.93 -12.51
C HIS A 12 -30.78 -2.20 -11.03
N ARG A 13 -30.76 -3.49 -10.67
CA ARG A 13 -30.34 -3.93 -9.34
C ARG A 13 -28.84 -4.23 -9.41
N PHE A 14 -28.01 -3.36 -8.82
CA PHE A 14 -26.60 -3.65 -8.64
C PHE A 14 -26.45 -4.85 -7.71
N HIS A 15 -25.88 -5.94 -8.24
CA HIS A 15 -25.56 -7.11 -7.44
C HIS A 15 -24.13 -6.98 -6.92
N LEU A 16 -23.98 -6.92 -5.60
CA LEU A 16 -22.68 -6.88 -4.94
C LEU A 16 -22.41 -8.27 -4.36
N GLU A 17 -21.53 -9.03 -5.01
CA GLU A 17 -21.04 -10.28 -4.45
C GLU A 17 -20.01 -9.98 -3.35
N PRO A 18 -20.16 -10.54 -2.13
CA PRO A 18 -19.16 -10.39 -1.10
C PRO A 18 -17.85 -11.07 -1.53
N VAL A 19 -16.80 -10.28 -1.71
CA VAL A 19 -15.48 -10.80 -2.03
C VAL A 19 -14.72 -11.09 -0.75
N ASN A 20 -14.45 -12.37 -0.46
CA ASN A 20 -13.52 -12.74 0.60
C ASN A 20 -12.07 -12.57 0.09
N ARG A 21 -11.34 -11.61 0.65
CA ARG A 21 -9.98 -11.27 0.20
C ARG A 21 -8.87 -12.01 0.95
N GLY A 22 -9.19 -12.76 2.01
CA GLY A 22 -8.18 -13.34 2.91
C GLY A 22 -7.25 -12.29 3.53
N PHE A 23 -6.30 -12.73 4.35
CA PHE A 23 -5.19 -11.91 4.85
C PHE A 23 -4.00 -12.81 5.16
N LEU A 24 -2.81 -12.21 5.25
CA LEU A 24 -1.60 -12.91 5.68
C LEU A 24 -1.49 -12.83 7.20
N THR A 25 -1.14 -13.96 7.81
CA THR A 25 -0.71 -14.04 9.21
C THR A 25 0.73 -13.56 9.36
N ASP A 26 1.13 -13.20 10.57
CA ASP A 26 2.51 -12.79 10.87
C ASP A 26 3.53 -13.87 10.48
N GLU A 27 3.19 -15.14 10.69
CA GLU A 27 4.02 -16.29 10.27
C GLU A 27 4.21 -16.33 8.76
N GLU A 28 3.18 -16.03 7.97
CA GLU A 28 3.26 -16.01 6.51
C GLU A 28 4.07 -14.81 6.01
N ILE A 29 3.90 -13.64 6.64
CA ILE A 29 4.73 -12.46 6.35
C ILE A 29 6.20 -12.78 6.61
N MET A 30 6.53 -13.40 7.75
CA MET A 30 7.90 -13.78 8.08
C MET A 30 8.47 -14.85 7.15
N LYS A 31 7.65 -15.79 6.66
CA LYS A 31 8.08 -16.75 5.63
C LYS A 31 8.44 -16.05 4.32
N ILE A 32 7.70 -15.01 3.92
CA ILE A 32 8.01 -14.22 2.73
C ILE A 32 9.28 -13.40 2.94
N ALA A 33 9.41 -12.73 4.09
CA ALA A 33 10.56 -11.90 4.43
C ALA A 33 11.89 -12.68 4.42
N ASN A 34 11.87 -13.91 4.92
CA ASN A 34 13.06 -14.77 5.00
C ASN A 34 13.26 -15.67 3.77
N LYS A 35 12.42 -15.52 2.74
CA LYS A 35 12.55 -16.34 1.53
C LYS A 35 13.76 -15.87 0.71
N ASP A 36 14.68 -16.80 0.47
CA ASP A 36 15.79 -16.62 -0.46
C ASP A 36 15.28 -16.76 -1.91
N PHE A 37 15.67 -15.81 -2.75
CA PHE A 37 15.34 -15.76 -4.17
C PHE A 37 16.64 -15.69 -4.98
N GLY A 38 16.86 -16.65 -5.89
CA GLY A 38 18.01 -16.62 -6.80
C GLY A 38 17.97 -15.52 -7.88
N ILE A 39 16.99 -14.60 -7.82
CA ILE A 39 16.76 -13.54 -8.81
C ILE A 39 16.62 -12.21 -8.05
N GLN A 40 17.56 -11.29 -8.24
CA GLN A 40 17.60 -9.98 -7.58
C GLN A 40 16.30 -9.16 -7.72
N ARG A 41 15.65 -9.24 -8.88
CA ARG A 41 14.37 -8.56 -9.11
C ARG A 41 13.28 -9.05 -8.15
N LEU A 42 13.27 -10.33 -7.78
CA LEU A 42 12.30 -10.89 -6.84
C LEU A 42 12.64 -10.50 -5.39
N GLU A 43 13.92 -10.36 -5.06
CA GLU A 43 14.34 -9.80 -3.77
C GLU A 43 13.82 -8.37 -3.60
N LEU A 44 13.97 -7.51 -4.62
CA LEU A 44 13.42 -6.16 -4.58
C LEU A 44 11.89 -6.15 -4.40
N VAL A 45 11.17 -7.06 -5.06
CA VAL A 45 9.72 -7.19 -4.89
C VAL A 45 9.36 -7.61 -3.48
N ARG A 46 10.09 -8.56 -2.89
CA ARG A 46 9.93 -8.97 -1.49
C ARG A 46 10.16 -7.77 -0.57
N ASP A 47 11.25 -7.04 -0.76
CA ASP A 47 11.63 -5.93 0.13
C ASP A 47 10.59 -4.80 0.08
N ILE A 48 10.11 -4.44 -1.11
CA ILE A 48 9.02 -3.47 -1.29
C ILE A 48 7.72 -3.96 -0.63
N PHE A 49 7.38 -5.23 -0.82
CA PHE A 49 6.16 -5.81 -0.25
C PHE A 49 6.19 -5.82 1.28
N ILE A 50 7.29 -6.29 1.86
CA ILE A 50 7.50 -6.32 3.31
C ILE A 50 7.53 -4.90 3.89
N PHE A 51 8.20 -3.97 3.22
CA PHE A 51 8.16 -2.55 3.59
C PHE A 51 6.72 -2.00 3.61
N SER A 52 5.91 -2.32 2.61
CA SER A 52 4.48 -1.98 2.59
C SER A 52 3.70 -2.61 3.74
N CYS A 53 3.98 -3.85 4.12
CA CYS A 53 3.34 -4.50 5.27
C CYS A 53 3.63 -3.77 6.59
N PHE A 54 4.88 -3.33 6.81
CA PHE A 54 5.27 -2.65 8.04
C PHE A 54 4.87 -1.17 8.09
N THR A 55 4.85 -0.49 6.95
CA THR A 55 4.51 0.95 6.89
C THR A 55 3.02 1.21 6.61
N GLY A 56 2.29 0.21 6.13
CA GLY A 56 0.90 0.36 5.68
C GLY A 56 0.75 1.18 4.39
N LEU A 57 1.86 1.53 3.72
CA LEU A 57 1.83 2.27 2.46
C LEU A 57 1.39 1.38 1.31
N ALA A 58 0.50 1.89 0.45
CA ALA A 58 0.12 1.18 -0.76
C ALA A 58 1.31 1.20 -1.73
N TYR A 59 1.37 0.23 -2.63
CA TYR A 59 2.44 0.15 -3.63
C TYR A 59 2.70 1.49 -4.34
N ILE A 60 1.62 2.16 -4.75
CA ILE A 60 1.72 3.45 -5.46
C ILE A 60 2.26 4.59 -4.59
N ASP A 61 2.05 4.53 -3.27
CA ASP A 61 2.61 5.50 -2.34
C ASP A 61 4.11 5.23 -2.19
N VAL A 62 4.51 3.95 -2.04
CA VAL A 62 5.93 3.54 -1.96
C VAL A 62 6.69 3.91 -3.23
N SER A 63 6.10 3.69 -4.41
CA SER A 63 6.75 4.02 -5.69
C SER A 63 6.95 5.52 -5.90
N ASN A 64 6.17 6.36 -5.21
CA ASN A 64 6.27 7.82 -5.28
C ASN A 64 7.17 8.41 -4.18
N LEU A 65 7.72 7.58 -3.28
CA LEU A 65 8.62 8.07 -2.25
C LEU A 65 9.91 8.61 -2.86
N THR A 66 10.34 9.74 -2.30
CA THR A 66 11.60 10.41 -2.60
C THR A 66 12.36 10.63 -1.28
N PRO A 67 13.68 10.88 -1.34
CA PRO A 67 14.44 11.21 -0.14
C PRO A 67 13.88 12.42 0.63
N ASP A 68 13.26 13.38 -0.06
CA ASP A 68 12.65 14.58 0.54
C ASP A 68 11.44 14.25 1.45
N ASN A 69 10.86 13.06 1.29
CA ASN A 69 9.81 12.58 2.18
C ASN A 69 10.35 12.12 3.55
N ILE A 70 11.68 11.98 3.71
CA ILE A 70 12.30 11.57 4.97
C ILE A 70 12.64 12.81 5.79
N VAL A 71 11.97 12.95 6.93
CA VAL A 71 12.14 14.08 7.86
C VAL A 71 12.68 13.56 9.19
N THR A 72 13.73 14.18 9.71
CA THR A 72 14.26 13.88 11.05
C THR A 72 13.63 14.82 12.08
N LEU A 73 12.95 14.26 13.07
CA LEU A 73 12.37 14.96 14.22
C LEU A 73 12.74 14.21 15.49
N ASP A 74 13.30 14.91 16.48
CA ASP A 74 13.73 14.34 17.77
C ASP A 74 14.62 13.10 17.61
N ASP A 75 15.66 13.21 16.76
CA ASP A 75 16.60 12.14 16.40
C ASP A 75 15.96 10.88 15.77
N LYS A 76 14.70 10.97 15.35
CA LYS A 76 13.96 9.90 14.68
C LYS A 76 13.63 10.28 13.26
N ARG A 77 13.74 9.32 12.33
CA ARG A 77 13.38 9.52 10.92
C ARG A 77 11.91 9.18 10.70
N TRP A 78 11.23 9.99 9.92
CA TRP A 78 9.82 9.84 9.58
C TRP A 78 9.65 9.90 8.07
N ILE A 79 8.76 9.09 7.52
CA ILE A 79 8.23 9.27 6.18
C ILE A 79 7.02 10.18 6.30
N MET A 80 7.10 11.38 5.75
CA MET A 80 6.00 12.34 5.65
C MET A 80 5.59 12.49 4.19
N THR A 81 4.39 12.04 3.87
CA THR A 81 3.86 12.06 2.49
C THR A 81 2.34 12.21 2.48
N LYS A 82 1.75 12.32 1.29
CA LYS A 82 0.29 12.31 1.07
C LYS A 82 -0.08 11.09 0.23
N ARG A 83 -1.11 10.36 0.66
CA ARG A 83 -1.66 9.22 -0.08
C ARG A 83 -2.06 9.63 -1.48
N GLN A 84 -1.62 8.90 -2.50
CA GLN A 84 -1.92 9.24 -3.89
C GLN A 84 -3.44 9.20 -4.18
N LYS A 85 -4.17 8.24 -3.61
CA LYS A 85 -5.60 8.05 -3.89
C LYS A 85 -6.50 9.08 -3.20
N THR A 86 -6.21 9.43 -1.95
CA THR A 86 -7.11 10.21 -1.08
C THR A 86 -6.56 11.58 -0.69
N SER A 87 -5.29 11.86 -1.02
CA SER A 87 -4.55 13.06 -0.62
C SER A 87 -4.43 13.27 0.91
N VAL A 88 -4.74 12.24 1.70
CA VAL A 88 -4.61 12.26 3.17
C VAL A 88 -3.13 12.19 3.56
N GLU A 89 -2.72 13.04 4.50
CA GLU A 89 -1.37 13.05 5.06
C GLU A 89 -1.08 11.75 5.81
N THR A 90 0.14 11.24 5.67
CA THR A 90 0.58 10.00 6.28
C THR A 90 2.00 10.19 6.79
N ASN A 91 2.15 10.02 8.11
CA ASN A 91 3.41 10.15 8.82
C ASN A 91 3.76 8.79 9.43
N VAL A 92 4.80 8.15 8.93
CA VAL A 92 5.24 6.82 9.37
C VAL A 92 6.61 6.93 10.00
N LEU A 93 6.77 6.46 11.24
CA LEU A 93 8.07 6.38 11.88
C LEU A 93 8.93 5.31 11.18
N LEU A 94 10.12 5.68 10.72
CA LEU A 94 11.12 4.73 10.24
C LEU A 94 11.77 4.06 11.43
N LEU A 95 11.43 2.80 11.64
CA LEU A 95 12.06 1.94 12.64
C LEU A 95 13.28 1.29 12.02
N ASP A 96 14.40 1.27 12.75
CA ASP A 96 15.56 0.48 12.38
C ASP A 96 15.26 -0.99 12.70
N PHE A 97 14.61 -1.68 11.76
CA PHE A 97 14.46 -3.13 11.82
C PHE A 97 15.71 -3.78 11.22
N VAL A 98 16.40 -4.57 12.04
CA VAL A 98 17.43 -5.51 11.60
C VAL A 98 16.78 -6.89 11.52
N PHE A 99 16.78 -7.51 10.34
CA PHE A 99 16.46 -8.92 10.17
C PHE A 99 17.69 -9.78 10.41
#